data_AF-A0A0T9LSW5-F1
#
_entry.id   AF-A0A0T9LSW5-F1
#
_cell.length_a   1.000
_cell.length_b   1.000
_cell.length_c   1.000
_cell.angle_alpha   90.00
_cell.angle_beta   90.00
_cell.angle_gamma   90.00
#
_symmetry.space_group_name_H-M   'P 1'
#
loop_
_entity.id
_entity.type
_entity.pdbx_description
1 polymer ?
#
loop_
_entity_poly.entity_id
_entity_poly.type
_entity_poly.pdbx_seq_one_letter_code
_entity_poly.pdbx_strand_id
1 'polypeptide(L)'
;MSQGDIPAKGAALSKAINIIDNGLSAGLDMEKGGELAQNLSALYDYMSRRLLHANLHNDEQAINEVSALLENIADAWRQIGPNYQPD
;
A
#
# COMPACT_ATOMS: atom_id res chain seq x y z
N MET A 1 5.67 9.87 12.77
CA MET A 1 4.86 10.16 13.98
C MET A 1 5.61 11.01 15.02
N SER A 2 6.94 10.93 15.06
CA SER A 2 7.81 11.47 16.13
C SER A 2 7.93 13.00 16.28
N GLN A 3 7.54 13.80 15.28
CA GLN A 3 7.76 15.26 15.32
C GLN A 3 6.54 16.07 15.79
N GLY A 4 5.40 15.44 16.10
CA GLY A 4 4.19 16.14 16.54
C GLY A 4 3.49 16.98 15.46
N ASP A 5 3.99 16.99 14.22
CA ASP A 5 3.38 17.69 13.08
C ASP A 5 2.17 16.90 12.53
N ILE A 6 1.01 17.18 13.12
CA ILE A 6 -0.26 16.54 12.77
C ILE A 6 -0.69 16.88 11.32
N PRO A 7 -0.63 18.13 10.84
CA PRO A 7 -0.96 18.46 9.45
C PRO A 7 -0.09 17.71 8.43
N ALA A 8 1.23 17.70 8.60
CA ALA A 8 2.13 17.02 7.67
C ALA A 8 1.91 15.51 7.66
N LYS A 9 1.70 14.90 8.85
CA LYS A 9 1.32 13.47 8.97
C LYS A 9 0.05 13.17 8.20
N GLY A 10 -1.00 13.98 8.40
CA GLY A 10 -2.29 13.79 7.73
C GLY A 10 -2.15 13.87 6.21
N ALA A 11 -1.42 14.88 5.71
CA ALA A 11 -1.17 15.03 4.27
C ALA A 11 -0.39 13.84 3.68
N ALA A 12 0.62 13.34 4.39
CA ALA A 12 1.41 12.20 3.94
C ALA A 12 0.59 10.90 3.88
N LEU A 13 -0.21 10.62 4.91
CA LEU A 13 -1.07 9.43 4.95
C LEU A 13 -2.19 9.48 3.91
N SER A 14 -2.84 10.63 3.74
CA SER A 14 -3.85 10.81 2.68
C SER A 14 -3.25 10.64 1.28
N LYS A 15 -2.01 11.12 1.06
CA LYS A 15 -1.30 10.89 -0.20
C LYS A 15 -1.01 9.41 -0.44
N ALA A 16 -0.58 8.68 0.59
CA ALA A 16 -0.33 7.24 0.49
C ALA A 16 -1.61 6.46 0.14
N ILE A 17 -2.72 6.73 0.85
CA ILE A 17 -4.04 6.14 0.56
C ILE A 17 -4.44 6.43 -0.89
N ASN A 18 -4.28 7.67 -1.36
CA ASN A 18 -4.62 8.02 -2.74
C ASN A 18 -3.80 7.26 -3.79
N ILE A 19 -2.52 6.98 -3.53
CA ILE A 19 -1.68 6.17 -4.43
C ILE A 19 -2.17 4.72 -4.46
N ILE A 20 -2.54 4.16 -3.30
CA ILE A 20 -3.05 2.79 -3.20
C ILE A 20 -4.39 2.68 -3.94
N ASP A 21 -5.35 3.55 -3.64
CA ASP A 21 -6.71 3.46 -4.18
C ASP A 21 -6.76 3.85 -5.66
N ASN A 22 -6.24 5.04 -6.00
CA ASN A 22 -6.38 5.61 -7.34
C ASN A 22 -5.20 5.31 -8.27
N GLY A 23 -4.17 4.63 -7.78
CA GLY A 23 -3.03 4.18 -8.57
C GLY A 23 -3.00 2.66 -8.70
N LEU A 24 -2.68 1.98 -7.60
CA LEU A 24 -2.45 0.53 -7.60
C LEU A 24 -3.75 -0.26 -7.80
N SER A 25 -4.78 0.02 -7.00
CA SER A 25 -6.07 -0.68 -7.06
C SER A 25 -6.80 -0.38 -8.35
N ALA A 26 -6.88 0.90 -8.75
CA ALA A 26 -7.47 1.31 -10.03
C ALA A 26 -6.75 0.73 -11.27
N GLY A 27 -5.48 0.33 -11.15
CA GLY A 27 -4.70 -0.28 -12.22
C GLY A 27 -4.93 -1.79 -12.40
N LEU A 28 -5.70 -2.45 -11.53
CA LEU A 28 -5.96 -3.89 -11.62
C LEU A 28 -6.91 -4.21 -12.78
N ASP A 29 -6.50 -5.10 -13.66
CA ASP A 29 -7.38 -5.68 -14.68
C ASP A 29 -8.19 -6.82 -14.05
N MET A 30 -9.43 -6.51 -13.65
CA MET A 30 -10.32 -7.47 -12.98
C MET A 30 -10.81 -8.59 -13.89
N GLU A 31 -10.81 -8.38 -15.22
CA GLU A 31 -11.25 -9.38 -16.19
C GLU A 31 -10.14 -10.40 -16.46
N LYS A 32 -8.92 -9.93 -16.73
CA LYS A 32 -7.78 -10.82 -17.03
C LYS A 32 -7.06 -11.31 -15.79
N GLY A 33 -7.05 -10.54 -14.71
CA GLY A 33 -6.33 -10.86 -13.48
C GLY A 33 -7.04 -11.86 -12.57
N GLY A 34 -8.35 -12.09 -12.77
CA GLY A 34 -9.12 -13.11 -12.05
C GLY A 34 -8.94 -13.05 -10.52
N GLU A 35 -8.70 -14.19 -9.91
CA GLU A 35 -8.52 -14.33 -8.46
C GLU A 35 -7.35 -13.50 -7.92
N LEU A 36 -6.25 -13.39 -8.68
CA LEU A 36 -5.09 -12.60 -8.24
C LEU A 36 -5.44 -11.11 -8.11
N ALA A 37 -6.14 -10.55 -9.10
CA ALA A 37 -6.59 -9.16 -9.04
C ALA A 37 -7.58 -8.93 -7.88
N GLN A 38 -8.47 -9.88 -7.63
CA GLN A 38 -9.40 -9.80 -6.48
C GLN A 38 -8.66 -9.80 -5.14
N ASN A 39 -7.66 -10.67 -4.97
CA ASN A 39 -6.86 -10.74 -3.76
C ASN A 39 -6.01 -9.48 -3.55
N LEU A 40 -5.42 -8.94 -4.63
CA LEU A 40 -4.67 -7.67 -4.58
C LEU A 40 -5.59 -6.49 -4.23
N SER A 41 -6.78 -6.41 -4.85
CA SER A 41 -7.77 -5.39 -4.53
C SER A 41 -8.17 -5.42 -3.05
N ALA A 42 -8.49 -6.61 -2.52
CA ALA A 42 -8.84 -6.78 -1.11
C ALA A 42 -7.69 -6.37 -0.16
N LEU A 43 -6.44 -6.66 -0.55
CA LEU A 43 -5.26 -6.30 0.21
C LEU A 43 -4.99 -4.79 0.18
N TYR A 44 -5.15 -4.13 -0.97
CA TYR A 44 -5.07 -2.67 -1.09
C TYR A 44 -6.15 -1.97 -0.26
N ASP A 45 -7.39 -2.45 -0.30
CA ASP A 45 -8.49 -1.93 0.54
C ASP A 45 -8.20 -2.10 2.04
N TYR A 46 -7.55 -3.19 2.43
CA TYR A 46 -7.09 -3.38 3.81
C TYR A 46 -6.03 -2.34 4.21
N MET A 47 -5.02 -2.13 3.36
CA MET A 47 -3.96 -1.16 3.62
C MET A 47 -4.49 0.27 3.76
N SER A 48 -5.39 0.70 2.87
CA SER A 48 -6.00 2.04 2.94
C SER A 48 -6.77 2.25 4.25
N ARG A 49 -7.54 1.24 4.69
CA ARG A 49 -8.22 1.28 6.00
C ARG A 49 -7.24 1.32 7.17
N ARG A 50 -6.12 0.58 7.11
CA ARG A 50 -5.08 0.61 8.16
C ARG A 50 -4.36 1.95 8.22
N LEU A 51 -4.07 2.60 7.08
CA LEU A 51 -3.49 3.94 7.07
C LEU A 51 -4.46 5.00 7.60
N LEU A 52 -5.76 4.87 7.32
CA LEU A 52 -6.78 5.73 7.91
C LEU A 52 -6.83 5.55 9.44
N HIS A 53 -6.80 4.30 9.92
CA HIS A 53 -6.72 3.99 11.35
C HIS A 53 -5.45 4.59 11.97
N ALA A 54 -4.29 4.44 11.32
CA ALA A 54 -3.02 5.03 11.75
C ALA A 54 -3.12 6.54 11.92
N ASN A 55 -3.77 7.22 10.97
CA ASN A 55 -3.94 8.65 11.01
C ASN A 55 -4.79 9.09 12.21
N LEU A 56 -5.93 8.42 12.43
CA LEU A 56 -6.88 8.73 13.51
C LEU A 56 -6.32 8.43 14.91
N HIS A 57 -5.58 7.33 15.07
CA HIS A 57 -5.16 6.84 16.37
C HIS A 57 -3.68 7.07 16.69
N ASN A 58 -2.93 7.72 15.79
CA ASN A 58 -1.47 7.84 15.87
C ASN A 58 -0.76 6.49 16.02
N ASP A 59 -1.29 5.46 15.37
CA ASP A 59 -0.76 4.10 15.41
C ASP A 59 0.37 3.94 14.37
N GLU A 60 1.62 4.03 14.84
CA GLU A 60 2.81 3.86 14.00
C GLU A 60 3.02 2.42 13.54
N GLN A 61 2.55 1.43 14.31
CA GLN A 61 2.67 0.02 13.94
C GLN A 61 1.80 -0.28 12.72
N ALA A 62 0.63 0.35 12.61
CA ALA A 62 -0.21 0.28 11.41
C ALA A 62 0.49 0.77 10.14
N ILE A 63 1.32 1.82 10.26
CA ILE A 63 2.11 2.31 9.11
C ILE A 63 3.16 1.28 8.73
N ASN A 64 3.92 0.77 9.71
CA ASN A 64 4.98 -0.21 9.47
C ASN A 64 4.44 -1.50 8.84
N GLU A 65 3.26 -1.95 9.28
CA GLU A 65 2.54 -3.09 8.72
C GLU A 65 2.23 -2.87 7.23
N VAL A 66 1.60 -1.72 6.89
CA VAL A 66 1.27 -1.39 5.50
C VAL A 66 2.53 -1.25 4.64
N SER A 67 3.59 -0.63 5.17
CA SER A 67 4.88 -0.54 4.49
C SER A 67 5.47 -1.92 4.18
N ALA A 68 5.44 -2.85 5.14
CA ALA A 68 5.94 -4.21 4.93
C ALA A 68 5.11 -4.97 3.87
N LEU A 69 3.79 -4.83 3.90
CA LEU A 69 2.92 -5.45 2.89
C LEU A 69 3.18 -4.88 1.48
N LEU A 70 3.35 -3.57 1.35
CA LEU A 70 3.69 -2.94 0.07
C LEU A 70 5.07 -3.37 -0.45
N GLU A 71 6.07 -3.46 0.42
CA GLU A 71 7.42 -3.90 0.03
C GLU A 71 7.39 -5.35 -0.48
N ASN A 72 6.67 -6.25 0.19
CA ASN A 72 6.52 -7.64 -0.26
C ASN A 72 5.92 -7.74 -1.66
N ILE A 73 4.90 -6.92 -1.97
CA ILE A 73 4.30 -6.88 -3.32
C ILE A 73 5.29 -6.30 -4.33
N ALA A 74 5.98 -5.22 -3.96
CA ALA A 74 6.98 -4.58 -4.82
C ALA A 74 8.13 -5.54 -5.14
N ASP A 75 8.61 -6.32 -4.17
CA ASP A 75 9.64 -7.32 -4.35
C ASP A 75 9.21 -8.45 -5.27
N ALA A 76 8.00 -8.99 -5.08
CA ALA A 76 7.44 -9.97 -5.99
C ALA A 76 7.37 -9.43 -7.44
N TRP A 77 7.03 -8.15 -7.61
CA TRP A 77 7.00 -7.51 -8.92
C TRP A 77 8.41 -7.28 -9.52
N ARG A 78 9.41 -6.96 -8.69
CA ARG A 78 10.81 -6.83 -9.15
C ARG A 78 11.36 -8.17 -9.64
N GLN A 79 10.99 -9.27 -8.99
CA GLN A 79 11.45 -10.62 -9.35
C GLN A 79 10.94 -11.11 -10.70
N ILE A 80 9.79 -10.62 -11.18
CA ILE A 80 9.27 -10.96 -12.51
C ILE A 80 9.78 -10.01 -13.62
N GLY A 81 10.49 -8.94 -13.25
CA GLY A 81 10.96 -7.93 -14.19
C GLY A 81 11.99 -8.49 -15.19
N PRO A 82 12.05 -7.94 -16.42
CA PRO A 82 12.94 -8.43 -17.48
C PRO A 82 14.44 -8.35 -17.14
N ASN A 83 14.80 -7.57 -16.11
CA ASN A 83 16.17 -7.37 -15.66
C ASN A 83 16.47 -8.05 -14.31
N TYR A 84 15.63 -8.98 -13.85
CA TYR A 84 15.91 -9.70 -12.61
C TYR A 84 17.15 -10.59 -12.77
N GLN A 85 18.18 -10.32 -11.97
CA GLN A 85 19.35 -11.17 -11.80
C GLN A 85 19.39 -11.59 -10.33
N PRO A 86 19.18 -12.89 -10.02
CA PRO A 86 19.40 -13.39 -8.68
C PRO A 86 20.91 -13.36 -8.38
N ASP A 87 21.28 -12.87 -7.19
CA ASP A 87 22.64 -12.95 -6.64
C ASP A 87 23.08 -14.40 -6.38
#